data_AF-A0A1H3PXC0-F1
#
_entry.id   AF-A0A1H3PXC0-F1
#
_cell.length_a   1.000
_cell.length_b   1.000
_cell.length_c   1.000
_cell.angle_alpha   90.00
_cell.angle_beta   90.00
_cell.angle_gamma   90.00
#
_symmetry.space_group_name_H-M   'P 1'
#
loop_
_entity.id
_entity.type
_entity.pdbx_description
1 polymer ?
#
loop_
_entity_poly.entity_id
_entity_poly.type
_entity_poly.pdbx_seq_one_letter_code
_entity_poly.pdbx_strand_id
1 'polypeptide(L)'
;MPTVVNSALVGQASDLDARNYPGDLGTMEMSLNALEHIARTCVEQGVHTDLPRQMATIAERAIAEGYGDKNYLAVFEIFKKAATPAS
;
A
#
# COMPACT_ATOMS: atom_id res chain seq x y z
N MET A 1 -15.98 -11.12 -11.34
CA MET A 1 -14.95 -10.53 -10.46
C MET A 1 -14.59 -9.05 -10.74
N PRO A 2 -14.74 -8.45 -11.95
CA PRO A 2 -14.36 -7.03 -12.15
C PRO A 2 -15.26 -6.03 -11.39
N THR A 3 -16.54 -6.35 -11.23
CA THR A 3 -17.53 -5.45 -10.63
C THR A 3 -17.29 -5.19 -9.15
N VAL A 4 -16.84 -6.19 -8.39
CA VAL A 4 -16.56 -6.04 -6.96
C VAL A 4 -15.32 -5.18 -6.68
N VAL A 5 -14.28 -5.31 -7.52
CA VAL A 5 -13.07 -4.48 -7.42
C VAL A 5 -13.42 -3.03 -7.72
N ASN A 6 -14.19 -2.79 -8.79
CA ASN A 6 -14.60 -1.44 -9.15
C ASN A 6 -15.47 -0.79 -8.06
N SER A 7 -16.46 -1.49 -7.51
CA SER A 7 -17.32 -0.92 -6.45
C SER A 7 -16.54 -0.62 -5.17
N ALA A 8 -15.58 -1.47 -4.80
CA ALA A 8 -14.75 -1.26 -3.63
C ALA A 8 -13.84 -0.03 -3.79
N LEU A 9 -13.19 0.13 -4.95
CA LEU A 9 -12.35 1.31 -5.22
C LEU A 9 -13.18 2.60 -5.31
N VAL A 10 -14.36 2.56 -5.94
CA VAL A 10 -15.26 3.72 -5.99
C VAL A 10 -15.67 4.15 -4.58
N GLY A 11 -15.94 3.19 -3.69
CA GLY A 11 -16.26 3.48 -2.29
C GLY A 11 -15.14 4.17 -1.50
N GLN A 12 -13.89 4.02 -1.94
CA GLN A 12 -12.71 4.63 -1.31
C GLN A 12 -12.31 5.97 -1.94
N ALA A 13 -12.95 6.38 -3.04
CA ALA A 13 -12.57 7.57 -3.79
C ALA A 13 -12.70 8.87 -2.97
N SER A 14 -13.81 9.02 -2.23
CA SER A 14 -14.03 10.22 -1.39
C SER A 14 -13.02 10.32 -0.25
N ASP A 15 -12.66 9.19 0.34
CA ASP A 15 -11.65 9.13 1.40
C ASP A 15 -10.26 9.46 0.86
N LEU A 16 -9.91 8.94 -0.32
CA LEU A 16 -8.66 9.26 -1.01
C LEU A 16 -8.55 10.77 -1.31
N ASP A 17 -9.61 11.37 -1.84
CA ASP A 17 -9.67 12.82 -2.13
C ASP A 17 -9.55 13.66 -0.85
N ALA A 18 -10.18 13.21 0.24
CA ALA A 18 -10.10 13.84 1.56
C ALA A 18 -8.78 13.55 2.29
N ARG A 19 -7.88 12.73 1.73
CA ARG A 19 -6.66 12.22 2.38
C ARG A 19 -6.94 11.50 3.72
N ASN A 20 -8.09 10.85 3.78
CA ASN A 20 -8.51 10.03 4.89
C ASN A 20 -8.19 8.56 4.59
N TYR A 21 -7.43 7.90 5.46
CA TYR A 21 -6.95 6.52 5.24
C TYR A 21 -7.24 5.66 6.47
N PRO A 22 -8.52 5.34 6.75
CA PRO A 22 -8.89 4.58 7.93
C PRO A 22 -8.27 3.18 7.89
N GLY A 23 -7.54 2.80 8.95
CA GLY A 23 -6.86 1.50 9.08
C GLY A 23 -7.70 0.41 9.74
N ASP A 24 -9.00 0.63 9.93
CA ASP A 24 -9.96 -0.26 10.60
C ASP A 24 -10.05 -1.64 9.94
N LEU A 25 -9.87 -1.72 8.62
CA LEU A 25 -9.87 -2.97 7.85
C LEU A 25 -8.46 -3.54 7.62
N GLY A 26 -7.42 -2.83 8.06
CA GLY A 26 -6.03 -3.23 7.88
C GLY A 26 -5.08 -2.03 7.83
N THR A 27 -4.00 -2.12 8.58
CA THR A 27 -2.98 -1.06 8.66
C THR A 27 -1.84 -1.27 7.65
N MET A 28 -1.01 -0.25 7.46
CA MET A 28 0.19 -0.31 6.63
C MET A 28 1.19 -1.29 7.21
N GLU A 29 1.33 -1.35 8.54
CA GLU A 29 2.16 -2.33 9.23
C GLU A 29 1.69 -3.77 8.96
N MET A 30 0.37 -4.03 9.02
CA MET A 30 -0.19 -5.32 8.65
C MET A 30 0.06 -5.66 7.18
N SER A 31 -0.06 -4.65 6.30
CA SER A 31 0.19 -4.81 4.86
C SER A 31 1.65 -5.13 4.58
N LEU A 32 2.59 -4.47 5.26
CA LEU A 32 4.03 -4.76 5.17
C LEU A 32 4.32 -6.21 5.58
N ASN A 33 3.81 -6.65 6.73
CA ASN A 33 3.98 -8.04 7.18
C ASN A 33 3.44 -9.05 6.16
N ALA A 34 2.28 -8.78 5.57
CA ALA A 34 1.70 -9.61 4.52
C ALA A 34 2.58 -9.64 3.26
N LEU A 35 3.12 -8.49 2.82
CA LEU A 35 4.00 -8.39 1.65
C LEU A 35 5.33 -9.12 1.85
N GLU A 36 5.91 -9.03 3.04
CA GLU A 36 7.11 -9.79 3.42
C GLU A 36 6.84 -11.30 3.40
N HIS A 37 5.69 -11.72 3.92
CA HIS A 37 5.28 -13.13 3.88
C HIS A 37 5.10 -13.61 2.43
N ILE A 38 4.40 -12.84 1.60
CA ILE A 38 4.21 -13.14 0.17
C ILE A 38 5.57 -13.24 -0.54
N ALA A 39 6.47 -12.29 -0.33
CA ALA A 39 7.80 -12.30 -0.94
C ALA A 39 8.61 -13.54 -0.55
N ARG A 40 8.57 -13.95 0.72
CA ARG A 40 9.22 -15.19 1.19
C ARG A 40 8.62 -16.43 0.53
N THR A 41 7.30 -16.56 0.53
CA THR A 41 6.61 -17.69 -0.11
C THR A 41 6.90 -17.75 -1.61
N CYS A 42 6.99 -16.61 -2.30
CA CYS A 42 7.40 -16.57 -3.69
C CYS A 42 8.80 -17.19 -3.90
N VAL A 43 9.78 -16.88 -3.05
CA VAL A 43 11.12 -17.52 -3.12
C VAL A 43 11.00 -19.04 -2.96
N GLU A 44 10.26 -19.50 -1.96
CA GLU A 44 10.07 -20.93 -1.66
C GLU A 44 9.42 -21.68 -2.83
N GLN A 45 8.55 -21.01 -3.59
CA GLN A 45 7.82 -21.57 -4.72
C GLN A 45 8.51 -21.32 -6.08
N GLY A 46 9.69 -20.69 -6.10
CA GLY A 46 10.38 -20.35 -7.35
C GLY A 46 9.65 -19.28 -8.20
N VAL A 47 8.80 -18.47 -7.57
CA VAL A 47 8.07 -17.37 -8.20
C VAL A 47 8.86 -16.06 -8.04
N HIS A 48 8.80 -15.21 -9.06
CA HIS A 48 9.46 -13.91 -9.06
C HIS A 48 8.98 -12.98 -7.93
N THR A 49 9.90 -12.24 -7.30
CA THR A 49 9.63 -11.48 -6.07
C THR A 49 9.68 -9.96 -6.20
N ASP A 50 10.04 -9.42 -7.37
CA ASP A 50 10.33 -7.99 -7.48
C ASP A 50 9.13 -7.11 -7.13
N LEU A 51 7.93 -7.48 -7.57
CA LEU A 51 6.72 -6.72 -7.27
C LEU A 51 6.39 -6.70 -5.76
N PRO A 52 6.23 -7.85 -5.05
CA PRO A 52 5.95 -7.82 -3.63
C PRO A 52 7.06 -7.16 -2.81
N ARG A 53 8.33 -7.30 -3.20
CA ARG A 53 9.44 -6.58 -2.55
C ARG A 53 9.37 -5.08 -2.77
N GLN A 54 9.11 -4.64 -4.00
CA GLN A 54 8.96 -3.21 -4.31
C GLN A 54 7.79 -2.58 -3.54
N MET A 55 6.68 -3.31 -3.42
CA MET A 55 5.53 -2.89 -2.61
C MET A 55 5.90 -2.80 -1.13
N ALA A 56 6.64 -3.78 -0.58
CA ALA A 56 7.11 -3.74 0.80
C ALA A 56 8.00 -2.51 1.07
N THR A 57 8.94 -2.20 0.18
CA THR A 57 9.79 -1.00 0.29
C THR A 57 8.97 0.30 0.26
N ILE A 58 7.87 0.36 -0.49
CA ILE A 58 6.99 1.54 -0.50
C ILE A 58 6.22 1.63 0.82
N ALA A 59 5.75 0.50 1.36
CA ALA A 59 5.08 0.45 2.66
C ALA A 59 6.02 0.87 3.80
N GLU A 60 7.28 0.42 3.80
CA GLU A 60 8.31 0.85 4.76
C GLU A 60 8.51 2.37 4.74
N ARG A 61 8.56 2.98 3.54
CA ARG A 61 8.65 4.44 3.39
C ARG A 61 7.40 5.13 3.94
N ALA A 62 6.21 4.59 3.67
CA ALA A 62 4.96 5.14 4.20
C ALA A 62 4.91 5.08 5.73
N ILE A 63 5.35 3.97 6.33
CA ILE A 63 5.46 3.82 7.79
C ILE A 63 6.44 4.86 8.36
N ALA A 64 7.61 5.04 7.74
CA ALA A 64 8.61 6.02 8.17
C ALA A 64 8.09 7.47 8.11
N GLU A 65 7.12 7.75 7.26
CA GLU A 65 6.45 9.06 7.16
C GLU A 65 5.22 9.20 8.09
N GLY A 66 4.92 8.21 8.93
CA GLY A 66 3.85 8.25 9.92
C GLY A 66 2.52 7.66 9.46
N TYR A 67 2.49 6.91 8.35
CA TYR A 67 1.27 6.25 7.86
C TYR A 67 1.10 4.80 8.37
N GLY A 68 1.80 4.41 9.44
CA GLY A 68 1.80 3.02 9.93
C GLY A 68 0.43 2.47 10.30
N ASP A 69 -0.40 3.30 10.94
CA ASP A 69 -1.76 2.96 11.38
C ASP A 69 -2.83 3.17 10.29
N LYS A 70 -2.44 3.65 9.10
CA LYS A 70 -3.35 3.94 7.98
C LYS A 70 -3.47 2.74 7.06
N ASN A 71 -4.55 2.66 6.28
CA ASN A 71 -4.66 1.62 5.26
C ASN A 71 -3.64 1.81 4.13
N TYR A 72 -3.51 0.77 3.29
CA TYR A 72 -2.52 0.72 2.21
C TYR A 72 -2.66 1.85 1.17
N LEU A 73 -3.83 2.50 1.02
CA LEU A 73 -3.96 3.62 0.07
C LEU A 73 -3.14 4.85 0.44
N ALA A 74 -2.67 4.96 1.70
CA ALA A 74 -1.79 6.06 2.11
C ALA A 74 -0.45 6.11 1.34
N VAL A 75 -0.04 5.03 0.65
CA VAL A 75 1.10 5.05 -0.29
C VAL A 75 0.95 6.11 -1.39
N PHE A 76 -0.27 6.53 -1.70
CA PHE A 76 -0.55 7.62 -2.63
C PHE A 76 0.16 8.93 -2.25
N GLU A 77 0.28 9.23 -0.96
CA GLU A 77 0.97 10.44 -0.51
C GLU A 77 2.48 10.36 -0.74
N ILE A 78 3.07 9.15 -0.71
CA ILE A 78 4.47 8.91 -1.07
C ILE A 78 4.70 9.18 -2.56
N PHE A 79 3.80 8.70 -3.42
CA PHE A 79 3.90 8.93 -4.87
C PHE A 79 3.75 10.40 -5.23
N LYS A 80 2.84 11.14 -4.58
CA LYS A 80 2.67 12.58 -4.79
C LYS A 80 3.91 13.39 -4.43
N LYS A 81 4.62 13.01 -3.37
CA LYS A 81 5.89 13.66 -2.99
C LYS A 81 6.95 13.43 -4.05
N ALA A 82 7.10 12.21 -4.54
CA ALA A 82 8.07 11.89 -5.60
C ALA A 82 7.80 12.62 -6.93
N ALA A 83 6.54 12.94 -7.23
CA ALA A 83 6.16 13.68 -8.42
C ALA A 83 6.45 15.19 -8.34
N THR A 84 6.64 15.74 -7.15
CA THR A 84 6.96 17.15 -6.96
C THR A 84 8.49 17.30 -6.97
N PRO A 85 9.12 17.95 -7.97
CA PRO A 85 10.57 18.15 -7.96
C PRO A 85 10.94 18.96 -6.72
N ALA A 86 12.00 18.54 -6.01
CA ALA A 86 12.59 19.36 -4.97
C ALA A 86 13.08 20.66 -5.62
N SER A 87 12.43 21.77 -5.29
CA SER A 87 12.81 23.13 -5.70
C SER A 87 14.18 23.55 -5.16
#